data_AF-A0A5S4G047-F1
#
_entry.id   AF-A0A5S4G047-F1
#
_cell.length_a   1.000
_cell.length_b   1.000
_cell.length_c   1.000
_cell.angle_alpha   90.00
_cell.angle_beta   90.00
_cell.angle_gamma   90.00
#
_symmetry.space_group_name_H-M   'P 1'
#
loop_
_entity.id
_entity.type
_entity.pdbx_description
1 polymer ?
#
loop_
_entity_poly.entity_id
_entity_poly.type
_entity_poly.pdbx_seq_one_letter_code
_entity_poly.pdbx_strand_id
1 'polypeptide(L)'
;MPIHPLPDNPSIERLRKQAKTLLQYVKAEVPEALGLVTEFHPRPPETLKLADAQLVTARMYGFASWLKLREHIGTVERYSRSPHRVAPSGELPEEFLRLACLTYGADYPGRTGEADLLLARHPQLPTANVFTMAATGSADALADALAGDPGLTRAQGGPYRWEPLLYLAYARLQAPGRYVEAARLLLEHGADPNAGFLWDGLTSPFTALTGAFGGGEGHQPPHPQGLALARLLLEAGADPNDSQTLYNLGLGGSFSHDTTHLQLLLEFGLGRGEGGPWHARLGPTLQSPQQMLREELATAALRGGPQRARLLLAHGAEVNGIGGHPAYGGRTPYELALLNGHTEVAEILAAAGASAALEEMDAFTAACMRADADAVAGFGPEPLTRALAQSPELINRAAELRKPAAVRLLAGLGFGVNHRRRSTPLHAAAWNDDVETARTLIELGADPTIKDTEHDSTPLGWAEYGGKHRVAAYLRGVARDG
;
A
#
# COMPACT_ATOMS: atom_id res chain seq x y z
N MET A 1 20.57 -6.74 5.95
CA MET A 1 19.44 -5.87 6.36
C MET A 1 19.85 -5.08 7.60
N PRO A 2 19.40 -3.83 7.79
CA PRO A 2 19.59 -3.15 9.07
C PRO A 2 19.03 -4.02 10.20
N ILE A 3 19.76 -4.14 11.32
CA ILE A 3 19.33 -4.99 12.44
C ILE A 3 18.15 -4.33 13.16
N HIS A 4 18.12 -2.99 13.16
CA HIS A 4 16.97 -2.22 13.62
C HIS A 4 16.50 -1.24 12.54
N PRO A 5 15.18 -1.17 12.27
CA PRO A 5 14.64 -0.10 11.44
C PRO A 5 14.87 1.25 12.13
N LEU A 6 15.07 2.30 11.33
CA LEU A 6 15.02 3.66 11.86
C LEU A 6 13.63 3.92 12.46
N PRO A 7 13.55 4.71 13.55
CA PRO A 7 12.26 5.11 14.09
C PRO A 7 11.51 5.99 13.10
N ASP A 8 10.17 5.97 13.17
CA ASP A 8 9.33 6.88 12.42
C ASP A 8 9.68 8.34 12.74
N ASN A 9 9.82 9.17 11.70
CA ASN A 9 10.26 10.56 11.78
C ASN A 9 11.60 10.74 12.55
N PRO A 10 12.70 10.19 12.00
CA PRO A 10 14.00 10.19 12.68
C PRO A 10 14.54 11.61 12.82
N SER A 11 15.10 11.92 13.99
CA SER A 11 15.73 13.21 14.26
C SER A 11 17.19 13.02 14.62
N ILE A 12 18.07 13.74 13.93
CA ILE A 12 19.52 13.68 14.18
C ILE A 12 19.88 14.10 15.61
N GLU A 13 19.09 14.99 16.21
CA GLU A 13 19.30 15.41 17.60
C GLU A 13 18.99 14.29 18.59
N ARG A 14 17.90 13.55 18.37
CA ARG A 14 17.53 12.38 19.18
C ARG A 14 18.57 11.27 19.07
N LEU A 15 19.03 10.97 17.86
CA LEU A 15 20.09 9.97 17.64
C LEU A 15 21.42 10.40 18.25
N ARG A 16 21.73 11.71 18.26
CA ARG A 16 22.92 12.22 18.96
C ARG A 16 22.81 12.05 20.47
N LYS A 17 21.61 12.23 21.05
CA LYS A 17 21.36 11.93 22.47
C LYS A 17 21.51 10.44 22.75
N GLN A 18 20.96 9.57 21.89
CA GLN A 18 21.11 8.12 21.99
C GLN A 18 22.59 7.70 21.97
N ALA A 19 23.41 8.23 21.06
CA ALA A 19 24.84 7.95 21.02
C ALA A 19 25.57 8.40 22.30
N LYS A 20 25.15 9.53 22.90
CA LYS A 20 25.69 9.98 24.20
C LYS A 20 25.28 9.05 25.34
N THR A 21 24.03 8.59 25.37
CA THR A 21 23.53 7.62 26.35
C THR A 21 24.27 6.29 26.22
N LEU A 22 24.47 5.78 25.01
CA LEU A 22 25.28 4.59 24.74
C LEU A 22 26.70 4.74 25.32
N LEU A 23 27.37 5.87 25.04
CA LEU A 23 28.71 6.14 25.58
C LEU A 23 28.72 6.15 27.13
N GLN A 24 27.69 6.72 27.76
CA GLN A 24 27.58 6.73 29.23
C GLN A 24 27.40 5.31 29.79
N TYR A 25 26.56 4.48 29.15
CA TYR A 25 26.32 3.10 29.57
C TYR A 25 27.53 2.19 29.36
N VAL A 26 28.29 2.38 28.29
CA VAL A 26 29.57 1.69 28.11
C VAL A 26 30.56 2.05 29.21
N LYS A 27 30.64 3.33 29.61
CA LYS A 27 31.48 3.77 30.74
C LYS A 27 31.03 3.22 32.09
N ALA A 28 29.75 2.89 32.23
CA ALA A 28 29.18 2.27 33.41
C ALA A 28 29.16 0.74 33.33
N GLU A 29 29.82 0.14 32.33
CA GLU A 29 29.94 -1.31 32.13
C GLU A 29 28.58 -2.04 32.03
N VAL A 30 27.57 -1.36 31.46
CA VAL A 30 26.25 -1.95 31.22
C VAL A 30 26.36 -3.05 30.14
N PRO A 31 26.01 -4.32 30.43
CA PRO A 31 26.24 -5.44 29.51
C PRO A 31 25.61 -5.26 28.12
N GLU A 32 24.39 -4.75 28.05
CA GLU A 32 23.66 -4.52 26.80
C GLU A 32 24.37 -3.50 25.91
N ALA A 33 24.92 -2.44 26.51
CA ALA A 33 25.65 -1.40 25.78
C ALA A 33 26.99 -1.93 25.24
N LEU A 34 27.69 -2.77 25.99
CA LEU A 34 28.90 -3.45 25.53
C LEU A 34 28.61 -4.44 24.41
N GLY A 35 27.47 -5.14 24.47
CA GLY A 35 26.95 -5.99 23.40
C GLY A 35 26.79 -5.23 22.08
N LEU A 36 26.13 -4.06 22.11
CA LEU A 36 25.97 -3.21 20.92
C LEU A 36 27.32 -2.76 20.33
N VAL A 37 28.30 -2.41 21.16
CA VAL A 37 29.64 -2.05 20.68
C VAL A 37 30.31 -3.23 19.99
N THR A 38 30.23 -4.41 20.61
CA THR A 38 30.85 -5.64 20.08
C THR A 38 30.23 -6.05 18.76
N GLU A 39 28.91 -5.92 18.64
CA GLU A 39 28.16 -6.27 17.44
C GLU A 39 28.38 -5.27 16.29
N PHE A 40 28.34 -3.97 16.58
CA PHE A 40 28.27 -2.95 15.53
C PHE A 40 29.57 -2.18 15.31
N HIS A 41 30.49 -2.13 16.26
CA HIS A 41 31.77 -1.44 16.06
C HIS A 41 32.77 -2.35 15.35
N PRO A 42 33.31 -1.99 14.18
CA PRO A 42 34.14 -2.90 13.38
C PRO A 42 35.47 -3.28 14.07
N ARG A 43 36.02 -2.37 14.88
CA ARG A 43 37.25 -2.56 15.65
C ARG A 43 37.18 -1.77 16.96
N PRO A 44 36.50 -2.29 18.00
CA PRO A 44 36.27 -1.56 19.25
C PRO A 44 37.58 -1.06 19.88
N PRO A 45 37.72 0.25 20.18
CA PRO A 45 38.91 0.75 20.89
C PRO A 45 38.86 0.38 22.37
N GLU A 46 40.02 0.37 23.04
CA GLU A 46 40.11 0.18 24.50
C GLU A 46 39.31 1.24 25.28
N THR A 47 39.25 2.47 24.76
CA THR A 47 38.44 3.55 25.34
C THR A 47 37.51 4.13 24.28
N LEU A 48 36.21 3.91 24.45
CA LEU A 48 35.18 4.40 23.54
C LEU A 48 35.04 5.93 23.65
N LYS A 49 35.05 6.62 22.50
CA LYS A 49 34.74 8.05 22.38
C LYS A 49 33.35 8.25 21.78
N LEU A 50 32.87 9.50 21.78
CA LEU A 50 31.57 9.83 21.20
C LEU A 50 31.49 9.48 19.70
N ALA A 51 32.58 9.64 18.95
CA ALA A 51 32.63 9.28 17.54
C ALA A 51 32.41 7.77 17.32
N ASP A 52 32.95 6.92 18.21
CA ASP A 52 32.76 5.48 18.16
C ASP A 52 31.32 5.09 18.53
N ALA A 53 30.75 5.72 19.55
CA ALA A 53 29.34 5.52 19.92
C ALA A 53 28.37 5.99 18.81
N GLN A 54 28.70 7.07 18.10
CA GLN A 54 27.98 7.52 16.91
C GLN A 54 28.10 6.52 15.75
N LEU A 55 29.30 5.94 15.54
CA LEU A 55 29.50 4.91 14.54
C LEU A 55 28.69 3.64 14.85
N VAL A 56 28.70 3.18 16.11
CA VAL A 56 27.85 2.07 16.58
C VAL A 56 26.38 2.38 16.30
N THR A 57 25.91 3.55 16.71
CA THR A 57 24.52 3.98 16.49
C THR A 57 24.17 3.98 14.99
N ALA A 58 25.04 4.51 14.12
CA ALA A 58 24.81 4.52 12.68
C ALA A 58 24.73 3.10 12.10
N ARG A 59 25.66 2.22 12.48
CA ARG A 59 25.74 0.83 11.98
C ARG A 59 24.61 -0.04 12.49
N MET A 60 24.11 0.22 13.71
CA MET A 60 22.91 -0.40 14.26
C MET A 60 21.68 -0.18 13.35
N TYR A 61 21.57 1.01 12.76
CA TYR A 61 20.55 1.35 11.76
C TYR A 61 20.95 1.03 10.32
N GLY A 62 22.05 0.29 10.10
CA GLY A 62 22.50 -0.13 8.77
C GLY A 62 23.33 0.88 7.98
N PHE A 63 23.74 2.01 8.58
CA PHE A 63 24.56 3.01 7.90
C PHE A 63 26.04 2.77 8.15
N ALA A 64 26.85 2.84 7.09
CA ALA A 64 28.29 2.60 7.18
C ALA A 64 29.05 3.65 8.02
N SER A 65 28.47 4.85 8.21
CA SER A 65 29.06 5.92 9.02
C SER A 65 28.00 6.89 9.54
N TRP A 66 28.35 7.65 10.58
CA TRP A 66 27.49 8.71 11.12
C TRP A 66 27.20 9.82 10.10
N LEU A 67 28.15 10.14 9.21
CA LEU A 67 27.94 11.11 8.14
C LEU A 67 26.81 10.67 7.20
N LYS A 68 26.84 9.40 6.74
CA LYS A 68 25.79 8.85 5.86
C LYS A 68 24.42 8.82 6.54
N LEU A 69 24.35 8.47 7.82
CA LEU A 69 23.11 8.55 8.59
C LEU A 69 22.56 9.99 8.65
N ARG A 70 23.43 10.97 8.91
CA ARG A 70 23.03 12.38 8.96
C ARG A 70 22.56 12.89 7.60
N GLU A 71 23.24 12.52 6.51
CA GLU A 71 22.84 12.86 5.15
C GLU A 71 21.46 12.27 4.82
N HIS A 72 21.23 11.00 5.17
CA HIS A 72 19.94 10.36 5.00
C HIS A 72 18.82 11.09 5.77
N ILE A 73 19.05 11.43 7.04
CA ILE A 73 18.05 12.17 7.84
C ILE A 73 17.80 13.56 7.28
N GLY A 74 18.84 14.27 6.83
CA GLY A 74 18.68 15.58 6.18
C GLY A 74 17.85 15.49 4.90
N THR A 75 18.01 14.42 4.12
CA THR A 75 17.13 14.12 2.98
C THR A 75 15.70 13.89 3.43
N VAL A 76 15.48 13.06 4.46
CA VAL A 76 14.14 12.78 4.99
C VAL A 76 13.46 14.07 5.46
N GLU A 77 14.14 14.89 6.26
CA GLU A 77 13.62 16.17 6.77
C GLU A 77 13.27 17.14 5.62
N ARG A 78 14.10 17.20 4.57
CA ARG A 78 13.86 18.07 3.40
C ARG A 78 12.59 17.71 2.64
N TYR A 79 12.34 16.42 2.45
CA TYR A 79 11.21 15.93 1.65
C TYR A 79 9.98 15.56 2.50
N SER A 80 10.08 15.57 3.83
CA SER A 80 8.97 15.25 4.71
C SER A 80 7.81 16.24 4.55
N ARG A 81 6.61 15.72 4.39
CA ARG A 81 5.34 16.46 4.35
C ARG A 81 4.27 15.68 5.11
N SER A 82 3.34 16.40 5.73
CA SER A 82 2.20 15.82 6.46
C SER A 82 0.87 16.39 5.93
N PRO A 83 0.49 16.14 4.67
CA PRO A 83 -0.68 16.77 4.06
C PRO A 83 -1.98 16.50 4.82
N HIS A 84 -2.11 15.32 5.41
CA HIS A 84 -3.29 14.90 6.18
C HIS A 84 -3.45 15.62 7.53
N ARG A 85 -2.42 16.37 7.98
CA ARG A 85 -2.45 17.11 9.25
C ARG A 85 -2.65 18.61 9.07
N VAL A 86 -2.74 19.10 7.83
CA VAL A 86 -2.90 20.52 7.55
C VAL A 86 -4.31 20.96 7.92
N ALA A 87 -4.39 21.95 8.80
CA ALA A 87 -5.65 22.54 9.25
C ALA A 87 -6.31 23.38 8.12
N PRO A 88 -7.63 23.61 8.19
CA PRO A 88 -8.31 24.52 7.26
C PRO A 88 -7.66 25.91 7.21
N SER A 89 -7.60 26.49 6.02
CA SER A 89 -7.03 27.83 5.79
C SER A 89 -8.13 28.87 5.60
N GLY A 90 -7.88 30.10 6.04
CA GLY A 90 -8.74 31.25 5.73
C GLY A 90 -8.52 31.80 4.31
N GLU A 91 -7.41 31.42 3.66
CA GLU A 91 -7.10 31.83 2.30
C GLU A 91 -7.76 30.90 1.29
N LEU A 92 -8.65 31.45 0.47
CA LEU A 92 -9.45 30.68 -0.49
C LEU A 92 -8.63 29.75 -1.39
N PRO A 93 -7.49 30.18 -2.00
CA PRO A 93 -6.68 29.27 -2.82
C PRO A 93 -6.10 28.10 -2.02
N GLU A 94 -5.65 28.32 -0.79
CA GLU A 94 -5.09 27.25 0.03
C GLU A 94 -6.15 26.26 0.48
N GLU A 95 -7.31 26.76 0.91
CA GLU A 95 -8.42 25.91 1.34
C GLU A 95 -8.96 25.07 0.18
N PHE A 96 -9.07 25.67 -1.01
CA PHE A 96 -9.41 24.94 -2.23
C PHE A 96 -8.42 23.80 -2.51
N LEU A 97 -7.11 24.08 -2.51
CA LEU A 97 -6.08 23.06 -2.74
C LEU A 97 -6.12 21.95 -1.68
N ARG A 98 -6.42 22.30 -0.42
CA ARG A 98 -6.53 21.36 0.70
C ARG A 98 -7.68 20.37 0.51
N LEU A 99 -8.80 20.83 -0.03
CA LEU A 99 -9.98 20.02 -0.30
C LEU A 99 -9.87 19.24 -1.61
N ALA A 100 -9.24 19.82 -2.64
CA ALA A 100 -9.16 19.24 -3.97
C ALA A 100 -8.19 18.05 -4.09
N CYS A 101 -7.18 17.95 -3.20
CA CYS A 101 -6.08 16.99 -3.34
C CYS A 101 -6.19 15.80 -2.39
N LEU A 102 -5.77 14.61 -2.85
CA LEU A 102 -5.53 13.46 -1.97
C LEU A 102 -4.41 13.74 -0.97
N THR A 103 -4.61 13.33 0.27
CA THR A 103 -3.61 13.46 1.35
C THR A 103 -3.27 12.12 2.01
N TYR A 104 -3.95 11.05 1.60
CA TYR A 104 -3.82 9.71 2.18
C TYR A 104 -4.00 9.71 3.71
N GLY A 105 -4.89 10.58 4.20
CA GLY A 105 -5.33 10.64 5.58
C GLY A 105 -6.77 10.18 5.74
N ALA A 106 -7.38 10.54 6.87
CA ALA A 106 -8.83 10.43 7.07
C ALA A 106 -9.55 11.33 6.06
N ASP A 107 -9.90 10.78 4.90
CA ASP A 107 -10.79 11.40 3.94
C ASP A 107 -12.24 11.10 4.35
N TYR A 108 -13.15 12.03 4.05
CA TYR A 108 -14.58 11.85 4.34
C TYR A 108 -15.40 11.98 3.05
N PRO A 109 -16.49 11.19 2.92
CA PRO A 109 -17.38 11.30 1.76
C PRO A 109 -17.86 12.74 1.57
N GLY A 110 -17.58 13.33 0.41
CA GLY A 110 -18.00 14.68 0.05
C GLY A 110 -16.92 15.76 0.09
N ARG A 111 -15.72 15.51 0.63
CA ARG A 111 -14.62 16.49 0.67
C ARG A 111 -14.31 17.11 -0.68
N THR A 112 -14.19 16.30 -1.73
CA THR A 112 -13.93 16.79 -3.10
C THR A 112 -15.12 17.57 -3.66
N GLY A 113 -16.35 17.21 -3.28
CA GLY A 113 -17.54 17.99 -3.61
C GLY A 113 -17.52 19.40 -3.00
N GLU A 114 -16.91 19.59 -1.83
CA GLU A 114 -16.68 20.93 -1.27
C GLU A 114 -15.69 21.75 -2.13
N ALA A 115 -14.64 21.12 -2.66
CA ALA A 115 -13.71 21.78 -3.58
C ALA A 115 -14.41 22.23 -4.86
N ASP A 116 -15.25 21.38 -5.46
CA ASP A 116 -16.05 21.72 -6.64
C ASP A 116 -17.05 22.86 -6.34
N LEU A 117 -17.67 22.87 -5.14
CA LEU A 117 -18.53 23.97 -4.70
C LEU A 117 -17.77 25.28 -4.53
N LEU A 118 -16.54 25.26 -4.04
CA LEU A 118 -15.69 26.45 -3.97
C LEU A 118 -15.37 26.98 -5.35
N LEU A 119 -15.03 26.12 -6.32
CA LEU A 119 -14.80 26.52 -7.71
C LEU A 119 -16.04 27.17 -8.33
N ALA A 120 -17.21 26.59 -8.11
CA ALA A 120 -18.47 27.14 -8.63
C ALA A 120 -18.80 28.52 -8.04
N ARG A 121 -18.44 28.78 -6.78
CA ARG A 121 -18.66 30.07 -6.10
C ARG A 121 -17.60 31.11 -6.41
N HIS A 122 -16.39 30.68 -6.75
CA HIS A 122 -15.21 31.54 -6.92
C HIS A 122 -14.49 31.22 -8.25
N PRO A 123 -15.03 31.68 -9.39
CA PRO A 123 -14.52 31.34 -10.72
C PRO A 123 -13.12 31.89 -11.02
N GLN A 124 -12.56 32.73 -10.14
CA GLN A 124 -11.18 33.21 -10.20
C GLN A 124 -10.15 32.21 -9.62
N LEU A 125 -10.58 31.20 -8.86
CA LEU A 125 -9.69 30.21 -8.26
C LEU A 125 -8.79 29.49 -9.29
N PRO A 126 -9.28 29.04 -10.46
CA PRO A 126 -8.47 28.36 -11.46
C PRO A 126 -7.28 29.19 -11.99
N THR A 127 -7.29 30.51 -11.81
CA THR A 127 -6.23 31.42 -12.25
C THR A 127 -5.56 32.17 -11.09
N ALA A 128 -5.86 31.82 -9.83
CA ALA A 128 -5.40 32.58 -8.67
C ALA A 128 -3.89 32.51 -8.46
N ASN A 129 -3.27 31.34 -8.68
CA ASN A 129 -1.82 31.15 -8.69
C ASN A 129 -1.45 29.86 -9.44
N VAL A 130 -0.15 29.63 -9.64
CA VAL A 130 0.35 28.44 -10.38
C VAL A 130 -0.14 27.11 -9.78
N PHE A 131 -0.35 27.02 -8.46
CA PHE A 131 -0.78 25.79 -7.79
C PHE A 131 -2.24 25.49 -8.07
N THR A 132 -3.13 26.50 -8.03
CA THR A 132 -4.54 26.31 -8.36
C THR A 132 -4.74 26.09 -9.86
N MET A 133 -3.93 26.74 -10.71
CA MET A 133 -3.91 26.45 -12.16
C MET A 133 -3.57 24.99 -12.43
N ALA A 134 -2.55 24.45 -11.75
CA ALA A 134 -2.17 23.05 -11.87
C ALA A 134 -3.24 22.09 -11.33
N ALA A 135 -3.77 22.35 -10.12
CA ALA A 135 -4.81 21.53 -9.49
C ALA A 135 -6.14 21.50 -10.25
N THR A 136 -6.44 22.55 -11.04
CA THR A 136 -7.65 22.62 -11.87
C THR A 136 -7.43 22.18 -13.32
N GLY A 137 -6.17 22.02 -13.75
CA GLY A 137 -5.85 21.75 -15.15
C GLY A 137 -6.14 22.95 -16.07
N SER A 138 -5.98 24.17 -15.56
CA SER A 138 -6.18 25.42 -16.31
C SER A 138 -4.98 25.71 -17.22
N ALA A 139 -4.86 24.93 -18.29
CA ALA A 139 -3.66 24.89 -19.13
C ALA A 139 -3.29 26.25 -19.75
N ASP A 140 -4.25 27.05 -20.24
CA ASP A 140 -3.95 28.36 -20.85
C ASP A 140 -3.37 29.34 -19.82
N ALA A 141 -4.04 29.47 -18.66
CA ALA A 141 -3.57 30.35 -17.59
C ALA A 141 -2.21 29.90 -17.03
N LEU A 142 -1.98 28.58 -17.00
CA LEU A 142 -0.69 28.02 -16.62
C LEU A 142 0.39 28.36 -17.64
N ALA A 143 0.11 28.25 -18.94
CA ALA A 143 1.04 28.61 -20.01
C ALA A 143 1.46 30.09 -19.91
N ASP A 144 0.49 30.99 -19.74
CA ASP A 144 0.74 32.43 -19.58
C ASP A 144 1.61 32.72 -18.34
N ALA A 145 1.30 32.07 -17.21
CA ALA A 145 2.06 32.24 -15.97
C ALA A 145 3.51 31.75 -16.11
N LEU A 146 3.73 30.58 -16.73
CA LEU A 146 5.06 30.01 -16.94
C LEU A 146 5.89 30.81 -17.96
N ALA A 147 5.24 31.39 -18.97
CA ALA A 147 5.90 32.29 -19.91
C ALA A 147 6.38 33.59 -19.22
N GLY A 148 5.61 34.10 -18.25
CA GLY A 148 5.96 35.28 -17.46
C GLY A 148 7.03 35.03 -16.39
N ASP A 149 6.99 33.87 -15.74
CA ASP A 149 7.97 33.45 -14.72
C ASP A 149 8.22 31.93 -14.77
N PRO A 150 9.28 31.48 -15.48
CA PRO A 150 9.66 30.07 -15.52
C PRO A 150 10.04 29.48 -14.16
N GLY A 151 10.36 30.30 -13.16
CA GLY A 151 10.66 29.85 -11.80
C GLY A 151 9.46 29.21 -11.11
N LEU A 152 8.23 29.51 -11.56
CA LEU A 152 7.00 28.96 -11.02
C LEU A 152 6.89 27.44 -11.20
N THR A 153 7.53 26.86 -12.22
CA THR A 153 7.47 25.42 -12.52
C THR A 153 7.91 24.55 -11.33
N ARG A 154 8.89 25.03 -10.55
CA ARG A 154 9.48 24.31 -9.39
C ARG A 154 9.24 25.03 -8.06
N ALA A 155 8.41 26.07 -8.07
CA ALA A 155 8.07 26.79 -6.85
C ALA A 155 7.38 25.85 -5.85
N GLN A 156 7.77 25.94 -4.58
CA GLN A 156 7.10 25.19 -3.51
C GLN A 156 6.17 26.13 -2.76
N GLY A 157 4.89 25.78 -2.67
CA GLY A 157 3.90 26.63 -2.00
C GLY A 157 2.57 25.92 -1.77
N GLY A 158 1.54 26.73 -1.49
CA GLY A 158 0.22 26.26 -1.05
C GLY A 158 0.27 25.50 0.29
N PRO A 159 -0.84 24.86 0.69
CA PRO A 159 -1.00 24.25 2.02
C PRO A 159 0.01 23.14 2.31
N TYR A 160 0.56 22.50 1.26
CA TYR A 160 1.43 21.33 1.39
C TYR A 160 2.90 21.61 1.07
N ARG A 161 3.26 22.85 0.69
CA ARG A 161 4.61 23.19 0.19
C ARG A 161 5.06 22.21 -0.89
N TRP A 162 4.16 21.96 -1.83
CA TRP A 162 4.33 21.10 -2.99
C TRP A 162 4.68 21.94 -4.23
N GLU A 163 5.28 21.27 -5.21
CA GLU A 163 5.45 21.82 -6.56
C GLU A 163 4.11 21.73 -7.33
N PRO A 164 3.87 22.57 -8.35
CA PRO A 164 2.62 22.57 -9.11
C PRO A 164 2.26 21.18 -9.68
N LEU A 165 3.25 20.42 -10.15
CA LEU A 165 3.03 19.07 -10.70
C LEU A 165 2.40 18.11 -9.69
N LEU A 166 2.70 18.24 -8.39
CA LEU A 166 2.10 17.41 -7.35
C LEU A 166 0.64 17.81 -7.09
N TYR A 167 0.32 19.11 -7.06
CA TYR A 167 -1.08 19.54 -6.96
C TYR A 167 -1.91 19.05 -8.13
N LEU A 168 -1.34 19.03 -9.34
CA LEU A 168 -1.96 18.44 -10.52
C LEU A 168 -2.21 16.94 -10.33
N ALA A 169 -1.17 16.16 -10.00
CA ALA A 169 -1.28 14.72 -9.90
C ALA A 169 -2.22 14.25 -8.77
N TYR A 170 -2.32 15.00 -7.67
CA TYR A 170 -3.11 14.61 -6.50
C TYR A 170 -4.54 15.17 -6.52
N ALA A 171 -4.91 16.01 -7.49
CA ALA A 171 -6.26 16.58 -7.59
C ALA A 171 -7.34 15.52 -7.89
N ARG A 172 -8.53 15.70 -7.32
CA ARG A 172 -9.71 14.79 -7.44
C ARG A 172 -11.02 15.54 -7.68
N LEU A 173 -10.96 16.59 -8.48
CA LEU A 173 -12.14 17.37 -8.89
C LEU A 173 -13.11 16.52 -9.73
N GLN A 174 -14.41 16.73 -9.56
CA GLN A 174 -15.44 16.03 -10.36
C GLN A 174 -15.50 16.54 -11.79
N ALA A 175 -15.23 17.84 -12.00
CA ALA A 175 -15.15 18.46 -13.32
C ALA A 175 -13.67 18.78 -13.66
N PRO A 176 -12.89 17.79 -14.08
CA PRO A 176 -11.46 17.98 -14.36
C PRO A 176 -11.24 18.88 -15.57
N GLY A 177 -10.26 19.78 -15.48
CA GLY A 177 -9.76 20.53 -16.63
C GLY A 177 -8.83 19.72 -17.53
N ARG A 178 -7.93 20.40 -18.24
CA ARG A 178 -7.00 19.80 -19.21
C ARG A 178 -5.70 19.34 -18.52
N TYR A 179 -5.80 18.36 -17.63
CA TYR A 179 -4.65 17.90 -16.82
C TYR A 179 -3.46 17.39 -17.64
N VAL A 180 -3.69 16.57 -18.67
CA VAL A 180 -2.58 16.05 -19.49
C VAL A 180 -1.83 17.18 -20.20
N GLU A 181 -2.56 18.20 -20.68
CA GLU A 181 -1.95 19.36 -21.32
C GLU A 181 -1.21 20.26 -20.32
N ALA A 182 -1.82 20.54 -19.17
CA ALA A 182 -1.18 21.30 -18.09
C ALA A 182 0.09 20.60 -17.57
N ALA A 183 0.07 19.27 -17.44
CA ALA A 183 1.24 18.50 -17.06
C ALA A 183 2.34 18.56 -18.12
N ARG A 184 1.97 18.49 -19.41
CA ARG A 184 2.93 18.62 -20.51
C ARG A 184 3.63 19.97 -20.47
N LEU A 185 2.88 21.06 -20.28
CA LEU A 185 3.42 22.41 -20.13
C LEU A 185 4.42 22.50 -18.98
N LEU A 186 4.06 21.97 -17.80
CA LEU A 186 4.96 21.94 -16.64
C LEU A 186 6.26 21.17 -16.94
N LEU A 187 6.15 20.00 -17.55
CA LEU A 187 7.31 19.15 -17.89
C LEU A 187 8.22 19.83 -18.93
N GLU A 188 7.65 20.42 -19.98
CA GLU A 188 8.39 21.17 -21.00
C GLU A 188 9.10 22.41 -20.41
N HIS A 189 8.57 23.00 -19.34
CA HIS A 189 9.19 24.11 -18.59
C HIS A 189 10.08 23.65 -17.42
N GLY A 190 10.40 22.36 -17.32
CA GLY A 190 11.41 21.83 -16.40
C GLY A 190 10.90 21.28 -15.07
N ALA A 191 9.61 20.94 -14.96
CA ALA A 191 9.09 20.19 -13.81
C ALA A 191 9.83 18.84 -13.68
N ASP A 192 10.16 18.42 -12.44
CA ASP A 192 10.74 17.09 -12.22
C ASP A 192 9.62 16.04 -12.31
N PRO A 193 9.64 15.13 -13.30
CA PRO A 193 8.66 14.05 -13.37
C PRO A 193 8.72 13.11 -12.15
N ASN A 194 9.84 13.14 -11.40
CA ASN A 194 10.04 12.42 -10.15
C ASN A 194 9.82 13.31 -8.91
N ALA A 195 9.15 14.45 -9.06
CA ALA A 195 8.70 15.26 -7.92
C ALA A 195 7.90 14.38 -6.95
N GLY A 196 8.06 14.63 -5.65
CA GLY A 196 7.42 13.82 -4.62
C GLY A 196 7.80 14.27 -3.22
N PHE A 197 7.24 13.59 -2.24
CA PHE A 197 7.44 13.87 -0.82
C PHE A 197 7.45 12.57 0.00
N LEU A 198 7.92 12.67 1.24
CA LEU A 198 7.89 11.59 2.22
C LEU A 198 6.74 11.85 3.19
N TRP A 199 5.72 11.00 3.17
CA TRP A 199 4.56 11.13 4.05
C TRP A 199 4.99 10.88 5.51
N ASP A 200 4.85 11.89 6.38
CA ASP A 200 5.34 11.86 7.77
C ASP A 200 6.81 11.43 7.94
N GLY A 201 7.63 11.62 6.90
CA GLY A 201 9.03 11.19 6.91
C GLY A 201 9.24 9.68 6.75
N LEU A 202 8.21 8.91 6.36
CA LEU A 202 8.36 7.53 5.92
C LEU A 202 9.25 7.47 4.68
N THR A 203 10.04 6.42 4.54
CA THR A 203 11.00 6.33 3.43
C THR A 203 10.36 6.02 2.09
N SER A 204 9.16 5.44 2.04
CA SER A 204 8.42 5.23 0.78
C SER A 204 7.93 6.57 0.21
N PRO A 205 8.46 7.03 -0.94
CA PRO A 205 8.09 8.32 -1.49
C PRO A 205 6.71 8.29 -2.15
N PHE A 206 5.95 9.36 -1.91
CA PHE A 206 4.72 9.68 -2.61
C PHE A 206 5.08 10.61 -3.78
N THR A 207 5.17 10.06 -4.98
CA THR A 207 5.61 10.79 -6.17
C THR A 207 4.44 11.36 -6.97
N ALA A 208 4.74 12.13 -8.02
CA ALA A 208 3.77 12.53 -9.03
C ALA A 208 3.09 11.30 -9.68
N LEU A 209 3.82 10.20 -9.88
CA LEU A 209 3.27 8.96 -10.43
C LEU A 209 2.28 8.31 -9.45
N THR A 210 2.62 8.27 -8.16
CA THR A 210 1.69 7.83 -7.10
C THR A 210 0.39 8.65 -7.10
N GLY A 211 0.49 9.97 -7.27
CA GLY A 211 -0.67 10.85 -7.38
C GLY A 211 -1.52 10.56 -8.61
N ALA A 212 -0.87 10.44 -9.77
CA ALA A 212 -1.50 10.19 -11.06
C ALA A 212 -2.28 8.87 -11.08
N PHE A 213 -1.79 7.84 -10.38
CA PHE A 213 -2.55 6.60 -10.23
C PHE A 213 -3.62 6.69 -9.13
N GLY A 214 -3.28 7.18 -7.95
CA GLY A 214 -4.16 7.17 -6.78
C GLY A 214 -4.29 5.78 -6.15
N GLY A 215 -5.49 5.45 -5.64
CA GLY A 215 -5.73 4.20 -4.92
C GLY A 215 -5.13 4.20 -3.52
N GLY A 216 -4.89 3.03 -2.95
CA GLY A 216 -4.36 2.87 -1.60
C GLY A 216 -5.42 2.61 -0.54
N GLU A 217 -4.98 2.69 0.70
CA GLU A 217 -5.78 2.38 1.89
C GLU A 217 -7.02 3.27 1.99
N GLY A 218 -8.11 2.72 2.51
CA GLY A 218 -9.37 3.46 2.62
C GLY A 218 -10.08 3.72 1.29
N HIS A 219 -9.70 3.03 0.21
CA HIS A 219 -10.33 3.14 -1.12
C HIS A 219 -10.28 4.55 -1.71
N GLN A 220 -9.13 5.22 -1.62
CA GLN A 220 -8.96 6.53 -2.23
C GLN A 220 -9.23 6.50 -3.73
N PRO A 221 -9.89 7.53 -4.30
CA PRO A 221 -10.27 7.53 -5.69
C PRO A 221 -9.05 7.60 -6.64
N PRO A 222 -9.12 6.96 -7.82
CA PRO A 222 -8.12 7.16 -8.86
C PRO A 222 -8.18 8.60 -9.40
N HIS A 223 -7.10 9.06 -10.04
CA HIS A 223 -7.11 10.34 -10.74
C HIS A 223 -8.02 10.28 -11.99
N PRO A 224 -8.82 11.31 -12.30
CA PRO A 224 -9.78 11.28 -13.41
C PRO A 224 -9.15 11.05 -14.79
N GLN A 225 -7.88 11.43 -14.98
CA GLN A 225 -7.11 11.21 -16.22
C GLN A 225 -5.85 10.36 -15.97
N GLY A 226 -5.90 9.47 -14.96
CA GLY A 226 -4.71 8.84 -14.36
C GLY A 226 -3.78 8.12 -15.33
N LEU A 227 -4.30 7.21 -16.17
CA LEU A 227 -3.46 6.44 -17.13
C LEU A 227 -2.74 7.34 -18.15
N ALA A 228 -3.44 8.33 -18.70
CA ALA A 228 -2.86 9.26 -19.67
C ALA A 228 -1.79 10.15 -19.02
N LEU A 229 -2.05 10.62 -17.80
CA LEU A 229 -1.10 11.41 -17.02
C LEU A 229 0.14 10.59 -16.62
N ALA A 230 -0.06 9.36 -16.15
CA ALA A 230 1.02 8.45 -15.79
C ALA A 230 1.93 8.14 -17.00
N ARG A 231 1.34 7.88 -18.17
CA ARG A 231 2.12 7.69 -19.41
C ARG A 231 2.96 8.91 -19.74
N LEU A 232 2.37 10.12 -19.68
CA LEU A 232 3.10 11.35 -19.94
C LEU A 232 4.28 11.56 -18.96
N LEU A 233 4.07 11.28 -17.66
CA LEU A 233 5.12 11.36 -16.65
C LEU A 233 6.27 10.38 -16.95
N LEU A 234 5.94 9.14 -17.32
CA LEU A 234 6.91 8.11 -17.68
C LEU A 234 7.68 8.47 -18.95
N GLU A 235 7.01 8.98 -19.99
CA GLU A 235 7.63 9.51 -21.21
C GLU A 235 8.60 10.67 -20.91
N ALA A 236 8.29 11.49 -19.90
CA ALA A 236 9.15 12.56 -19.45
C ALA A 236 10.30 12.10 -18.52
N GLY A 237 10.35 10.82 -18.13
CA GLY A 237 11.43 10.25 -17.31
C GLY A 237 11.09 10.04 -15.83
N ALA A 238 9.81 9.92 -15.47
CA ALA A 238 9.43 9.37 -14.17
C ALA A 238 9.93 7.93 -14.06
N ASP A 239 10.44 7.56 -12.88
CA ASP A 239 10.88 6.19 -12.59
C ASP A 239 9.66 5.26 -12.49
N PRO A 240 9.57 4.19 -13.31
CA PRO A 240 8.48 3.20 -13.21
C PRO A 240 8.56 2.36 -11.92
N ASN A 241 9.69 2.36 -11.21
CA ASN A 241 9.88 1.62 -9.96
C ASN A 241 9.32 2.38 -8.75
N ASP A 242 8.04 2.76 -8.83
CA ASP A 242 7.33 3.52 -7.81
C ASP A 242 6.66 2.58 -6.79
N SER A 243 7.35 2.32 -5.68
CA SER A 243 6.88 1.37 -4.65
C SER A 243 5.51 1.75 -4.07
N GLN A 244 5.23 3.05 -3.92
CA GLN A 244 3.98 3.49 -3.33
C GLN A 244 2.78 3.27 -4.27
N THR A 245 2.96 3.46 -5.58
CA THR A 245 1.96 3.13 -6.60
C THR A 245 1.62 1.64 -6.56
N LEU A 246 2.65 0.78 -6.53
CA LEU A 246 2.50 -0.68 -6.48
C LEU A 246 1.76 -1.11 -5.21
N TYR A 247 2.17 -0.57 -4.05
CA TYR A 247 1.47 -0.82 -2.79
C TYR A 247 0.01 -0.37 -2.85
N ASN A 248 -0.26 0.84 -3.35
CA ASN A 248 -1.61 1.42 -3.41
C ASN A 248 -2.56 0.64 -4.33
N LEU A 249 -2.06 0.11 -5.44
CA LEU A 249 -2.84 -0.65 -6.42
C LEU A 249 -2.72 -2.17 -6.24
N GLY A 250 -1.93 -2.62 -5.25
CA GLY A 250 -1.64 -4.00 -4.95
C GLY A 250 -2.06 -4.35 -3.52
N LEU A 251 -1.06 -4.60 -2.67
CA LEU A 251 -1.28 -5.14 -1.34
C LEU A 251 -2.10 -4.21 -0.43
N GLY A 252 -1.74 -2.93 -0.38
CA GLY A 252 -2.27 -1.93 0.54
C GLY A 252 -3.59 -1.29 0.11
N GLY A 253 -4.13 -1.62 -1.06
CA GLY A 253 -5.33 -0.94 -1.55
C GLY A 253 -6.27 -1.80 -2.37
N SER A 254 -6.89 -1.16 -3.34
CA SER A 254 -7.94 -1.73 -4.17
C SER A 254 -7.34 -2.68 -5.21
N PHE A 255 -7.00 -3.89 -4.77
CA PHE A 255 -6.53 -4.95 -5.66
C PHE A 255 -7.60 -5.23 -6.73
N SER A 256 -7.23 -5.01 -7.99
CA SER A 256 -8.09 -5.15 -9.16
C SER A 256 -7.53 -6.15 -10.15
N HIS A 257 -8.43 -6.83 -10.87
CA HIS A 257 -8.11 -7.67 -12.03
C HIS A 257 -7.61 -6.84 -13.22
N ASP A 258 -7.91 -5.54 -13.26
CA ASP A 258 -7.34 -4.62 -14.24
C ASP A 258 -5.83 -4.47 -14.00
N THR A 259 -5.05 -4.85 -15.01
CA THR A 259 -3.59 -4.82 -15.01
C THR A 259 -3.02 -3.66 -15.82
N THR A 260 -3.85 -2.75 -16.33
CA THR A 260 -3.41 -1.68 -17.25
C THR A 260 -2.31 -0.80 -16.66
N HIS A 261 -2.41 -0.43 -15.38
CA HIS A 261 -1.34 0.32 -14.70
C HIS A 261 -0.02 -0.47 -14.65
N LEU A 262 -0.09 -1.77 -14.32
CA LEU A 262 1.07 -2.62 -14.19
C LEU A 262 1.74 -2.86 -15.56
N GLN A 263 0.94 -3.06 -16.61
CA GLN A 263 1.42 -3.14 -17.98
C GLN A 263 2.18 -1.87 -18.39
N LEU A 264 1.62 -0.70 -18.09
CA LEU A 264 2.27 0.58 -18.36
C LEU A 264 3.60 0.72 -17.60
N LEU A 265 3.65 0.39 -16.31
CA LEU A 265 4.90 0.45 -15.54
C LEU A 265 5.96 -0.53 -16.11
N LEU A 266 5.55 -1.73 -16.51
CA LEU A 266 6.44 -2.73 -17.11
C LEU A 266 6.94 -2.30 -18.50
N GLU A 267 6.10 -1.66 -19.32
CA GLU A 267 6.47 -1.05 -20.60
C GLU A 267 7.64 -0.08 -20.45
N PHE A 268 7.64 0.71 -19.37
CA PHE A 268 8.68 1.71 -19.08
C PHE A 268 9.85 1.18 -18.24
N GLY A 269 9.81 -0.08 -17.80
CA GLY A 269 10.96 -0.75 -17.17
C GLY A 269 10.84 -1.02 -15.67
N LEU A 270 9.62 -1.14 -15.13
CA LEU A 270 9.43 -1.70 -13.79
C LEU A 270 10.20 -3.02 -13.63
N GLY A 271 10.92 -3.15 -12.52
CA GLY A 271 11.73 -4.31 -12.20
C GLY A 271 13.15 -4.29 -12.80
N ARG A 272 13.53 -3.20 -13.48
CA ARG A 272 14.83 -3.05 -14.14
C ARG A 272 15.57 -1.80 -13.65
N GLY A 273 16.89 -1.77 -13.90
CA GLY A 273 17.76 -0.66 -13.54
C GLY A 273 18.19 -0.66 -12.07
N GLU A 274 18.77 0.47 -11.64
CA GLU A 274 19.37 0.65 -10.31
C GLU A 274 18.43 1.35 -9.30
N GLY A 275 17.16 1.59 -9.69
CA GLY A 275 16.23 2.44 -8.94
C GLY A 275 16.52 3.93 -9.17
N GLY A 276 15.50 4.69 -9.57
CA GLY A 276 15.60 6.06 -10.04
C GLY A 276 15.95 7.09 -8.96
N PRO A 277 15.59 8.38 -9.16
CA PRO A 277 16.08 9.47 -8.31
C PRO A 277 15.82 9.29 -6.81
N TRP A 278 14.71 8.66 -6.43
CA TRP A 278 14.40 8.38 -5.02
C TRP A 278 15.30 7.31 -4.41
N HIS A 279 15.63 6.26 -5.16
CA HIS A 279 16.60 5.26 -4.73
C HIS A 279 17.99 5.88 -4.58
N ALA A 280 18.40 6.77 -5.48
CA ALA A 280 19.66 7.51 -5.35
C ALA A 280 19.68 8.42 -4.10
N ARG A 281 18.54 9.01 -3.72
CA ARG A 281 18.40 9.92 -2.56
C ARG A 281 18.40 9.17 -1.22
N LEU A 282 17.70 8.04 -1.14
CA LEU A 282 17.43 7.33 0.12
C LEU A 282 18.27 6.05 0.28
N GLY A 283 18.78 5.52 -0.83
CA GLY A 283 19.64 4.35 -0.86
C GLY A 283 18.92 3.06 -0.45
N PRO A 284 19.61 2.18 0.32
CA PRO A 284 19.15 0.80 0.56
C PRO A 284 17.92 0.68 1.47
N THR A 285 17.35 1.80 1.94
CA THR A 285 16.07 1.79 2.65
C THR A 285 14.89 1.55 1.71
N LEU A 286 15.07 1.74 0.40
CA LEU A 286 14.07 1.41 -0.61
C LEU A 286 14.34 0.02 -1.18
N GLN A 287 13.27 -0.64 -1.60
CA GLN A 287 13.35 -1.88 -2.34
C GLN A 287 14.11 -1.66 -3.66
N SER A 288 14.89 -2.65 -4.08
CA SER A 288 15.41 -2.69 -5.44
C SER A 288 14.28 -2.99 -6.43
N PRO A 289 14.45 -2.65 -7.73
CA PRO A 289 13.47 -3.01 -8.75
C PRO A 289 13.08 -4.50 -8.75
N GLN A 290 14.04 -5.41 -8.59
CA GLN A 290 13.74 -6.85 -8.55
C GLN A 290 12.97 -7.24 -7.28
N GLN A 291 13.25 -6.59 -6.14
CA GLN A 291 12.45 -6.80 -4.93
C GLN A 291 11.00 -6.35 -5.13
N MET A 292 10.76 -5.27 -5.88
CA MET A 292 9.39 -4.85 -6.22
C MET A 292 8.65 -5.88 -7.10
N LEU A 293 9.32 -6.52 -8.07
CA LEU A 293 8.69 -7.61 -8.83
C LEU A 293 8.34 -8.83 -7.97
N ARG A 294 9.21 -9.19 -7.01
CA ARG A 294 8.94 -10.26 -6.04
C ARG A 294 7.72 -9.93 -5.18
N GLU A 295 7.65 -8.69 -4.71
CA GLU A 295 6.55 -8.15 -3.91
C GLU A 295 5.21 -8.21 -4.69
N GLU A 296 5.21 -7.78 -5.95
CA GLU A 296 4.02 -7.82 -6.79
C GLU A 296 3.58 -9.25 -7.13
N LEU A 297 4.51 -10.18 -7.34
CA LEU A 297 4.16 -11.58 -7.60
C LEU A 297 3.60 -12.24 -6.33
N ALA A 298 4.17 -11.96 -5.16
CA ALA A 298 3.63 -12.38 -3.88
C ALA A 298 2.23 -11.78 -3.63
N THR A 299 2.02 -10.50 -3.96
CA THR A 299 0.70 -9.85 -3.90
C THR A 299 -0.30 -10.54 -4.83
N ALA A 300 0.06 -10.80 -6.08
CA ALA A 300 -0.80 -11.50 -7.04
C ALA A 300 -1.18 -12.91 -6.55
N ALA A 301 -0.23 -13.63 -5.94
CA ALA A 301 -0.48 -14.93 -5.34
C ALA A 301 -1.36 -14.87 -4.09
N LEU A 302 -1.15 -13.89 -3.19
CA LEU A 302 -1.94 -13.71 -1.99
C LEU A 302 -3.39 -13.32 -2.31
N ARG A 303 -3.57 -12.41 -3.28
CA ARG A 303 -4.86 -11.78 -3.61
C ARG A 303 -5.62 -12.47 -4.75
N GLY A 304 -5.02 -13.46 -5.42
CA GLY A 304 -5.67 -14.25 -6.46
C GLY A 304 -5.75 -13.54 -7.81
N GLY A 305 -4.65 -12.95 -8.29
CA GLY A 305 -4.58 -12.23 -9.57
C GLY A 305 -3.83 -13.01 -10.67
N PRO A 306 -4.47 -13.96 -11.37
CA PRO A 306 -3.81 -14.80 -12.37
C PRO A 306 -3.26 -14.00 -13.57
N GLN A 307 -3.94 -12.94 -14.01
CA GLN A 307 -3.46 -12.08 -15.08
C GLN A 307 -2.21 -11.29 -14.65
N ARG A 308 -2.17 -10.80 -13.40
CA ARG A 308 -0.97 -10.15 -12.85
C ARG A 308 0.19 -11.14 -12.75
N ALA A 309 -0.06 -12.34 -12.22
CA ALA A 309 0.98 -13.37 -12.11
C ALA A 309 1.60 -13.72 -13.47
N ARG A 310 0.77 -13.96 -14.50
CA ARG A 310 1.26 -14.20 -15.88
C ARG A 310 2.10 -13.05 -16.40
N LEU A 311 1.63 -11.81 -16.23
CA LEU A 311 2.33 -10.62 -16.69
C LEU A 311 3.68 -10.46 -16.00
N LEU A 312 3.73 -10.60 -14.68
CA LEU A 312 4.96 -10.47 -13.89
C LEU A 312 6.00 -11.53 -14.25
N LEU A 313 5.58 -12.80 -14.40
CA LEU A 313 6.46 -13.89 -14.83
C LEU A 313 7.01 -13.65 -16.24
N ALA A 314 6.18 -13.18 -17.18
CA ALA A 314 6.60 -12.83 -18.53
C ALA A 314 7.65 -11.70 -18.56
N HIS A 315 7.71 -10.87 -17.51
CA HIS A 315 8.67 -9.79 -17.35
C HIS A 315 9.81 -10.09 -16.36
N GLY A 316 10.01 -11.36 -16.01
CA GLY A 316 11.19 -11.81 -15.26
C GLY A 316 11.06 -11.75 -13.74
N ALA A 317 9.83 -11.70 -13.21
CA ALA A 317 9.62 -11.92 -11.77
C ALA A 317 10.10 -13.33 -11.38
N GLU A 318 10.83 -13.41 -10.27
CA GLU A 318 11.36 -14.68 -9.77
C GLU A 318 10.23 -15.54 -9.21
N VAL A 319 9.97 -16.69 -9.83
CA VAL A 319 8.84 -17.56 -9.51
C VAL A 319 8.79 -18.00 -8.03
N ASN A 320 9.96 -18.22 -7.41
CA ASN A 320 10.11 -18.59 -5.99
C ASN A 320 10.58 -17.42 -5.12
N GLY A 321 10.56 -16.19 -5.65
CA GLY A 321 11.00 -15.00 -4.92
C GLY A 321 10.05 -14.67 -3.77
N ILE A 322 10.58 -14.66 -2.55
CA ILE A 322 9.81 -14.35 -1.34
C ILE A 322 9.70 -12.83 -1.19
N GLY A 323 8.45 -12.34 -1.05
CA GLY A 323 8.16 -10.92 -0.78
C GLY A 323 8.58 -10.50 0.63
N GLY A 324 8.77 -9.20 0.84
CA GLY A 324 9.30 -8.66 2.11
C GLY A 324 8.23 -8.32 3.14
N HIS A 325 6.96 -8.20 2.74
CA HIS A 325 5.90 -7.74 3.63
C HIS A 325 5.45 -8.82 4.64
N PRO A 326 5.18 -8.46 5.91
CA PRO A 326 4.74 -9.40 6.94
C PRO A 326 3.50 -10.22 6.57
N ALA A 327 2.59 -9.65 5.76
CA ALA A 327 1.39 -10.32 5.27
C ALA A 327 1.66 -11.61 4.47
N TYR A 328 2.88 -11.78 3.92
CA TYR A 328 3.25 -13.01 3.22
C TYR A 328 3.75 -14.11 4.15
N GLY A 329 4.10 -13.80 5.40
CA GLY A 329 4.60 -14.78 6.37
C GLY A 329 5.85 -15.54 5.91
N GLY A 330 6.70 -14.91 5.09
CA GLY A 330 7.93 -15.54 4.56
C GLY A 330 7.69 -16.67 3.55
N ARG A 331 6.48 -16.75 2.96
CA ARG A 331 6.11 -17.80 2.00
C ARG A 331 6.49 -17.42 0.57
N THR A 332 6.75 -18.44 -0.24
CA THR A 332 6.85 -18.30 -1.69
C THR A 332 5.49 -17.94 -2.31
N PRO A 333 5.45 -17.33 -3.51
CA PRO A 333 4.20 -17.08 -4.21
C PRO A 333 3.36 -18.35 -4.39
N TYR A 334 3.98 -19.50 -4.64
CA TYR A 334 3.24 -20.75 -4.84
C TYR A 334 2.55 -21.22 -3.56
N GLU A 335 3.25 -21.21 -2.42
CA GLU A 335 2.64 -21.51 -1.12
C GLU A 335 1.50 -20.54 -0.79
N LEU A 336 1.67 -19.23 -1.05
CA LEU A 336 0.62 -18.24 -0.86
C LEU A 336 -0.63 -18.57 -1.69
N ALA A 337 -0.45 -18.90 -2.97
CA ALA A 337 -1.57 -19.26 -3.84
C ALA A 337 -2.30 -20.52 -3.31
N LEU A 338 -1.56 -21.56 -2.90
CA LEU A 338 -2.15 -22.79 -2.35
C LEU A 338 -2.90 -22.55 -1.03
N LEU A 339 -2.27 -21.87 -0.07
CA LEU A 339 -2.83 -21.62 1.27
C LEU A 339 -4.02 -20.66 1.25
N ASN A 340 -4.15 -19.86 0.20
CA ASN A 340 -5.32 -19.02 -0.04
C ASN A 340 -6.30 -19.66 -1.04
N GLY A 341 -6.05 -20.88 -1.53
CA GLY A 341 -6.94 -21.58 -2.44
C GLY A 341 -7.06 -20.97 -3.84
N HIS A 342 -6.09 -20.15 -4.27
CA HIS A 342 -6.08 -19.50 -5.58
C HIS A 342 -5.53 -20.45 -6.64
N THR A 343 -6.30 -21.49 -6.97
CA THR A 343 -5.89 -22.62 -7.81
C THR A 343 -5.32 -22.19 -9.15
N GLU A 344 -5.97 -21.27 -9.87
CA GLU A 344 -5.46 -20.79 -11.17
C GLU A 344 -4.09 -20.12 -11.05
N VAL A 345 -3.86 -19.34 -9.97
CA VAL A 345 -2.54 -18.72 -9.73
C VAL A 345 -1.50 -19.80 -9.39
N ALA A 346 -1.87 -20.80 -8.60
CA ALA A 346 -1.00 -21.93 -8.29
C ALA A 346 -0.60 -22.70 -9.55
N GLU A 347 -1.55 -22.97 -10.46
CA GLU A 347 -1.28 -23.63 -11.75
C GLU A 347 -0.33 -22.81 -12.63
N ILE A 348 -0.52 -21.49 -12.71
CA ILE A 348 0.38 -20.58 -13.44
C ILE A 348 1.80 -20.66 -12.90
N LEU A 349 1.95 -20.60 -11.57
CA LEU A 349 3.24 -20.65 -10.89
C LEU A 349 3.90 -22.03 -11.08
N ALA A 350 3.14 -23.12 -10.95
CA ALA A 350 3.64 -24.47 -11.19
C ALA A 350 4.10 -24.68 -12.64
N ALA A 351 3.35 -24.15 -13.62
CA ALA A 351 3.75 -24.15 -15.02
C ALA A 351 5.04 -23.35 -15.28
N ALA A 352 5.32 -22.35 -14.45
CA ALA A 352 6.58 -21.61 -14.44
C ALA A 352 7.69 -22.26 -13.60
N GLY A 353 7.48 -23.50 -13.13
CA GLY A 353 8.46 -24.30 -12.39
C GLY A 353 8.43 -24.14 -10.87
N ALA A 354 7.39 -23.52 -10.30
CA ALA A 354 7.22 -23.48 -8.85
C ALA A 354 6.84 -24.85 -8.28
N SER A 355 7.32 -25.14 -7.08
CA SER A 355 6.89 -26.30 -6.30
C SER A 355 7.06 -26.01 -4.81
N ALA A 356 6.21 -26.60 -3.98
CA ALA A 356 6.30 -26.48 -2.53
C ALA A 356 6.12 -27.86 -1.88
N ALA A 357 6.96 -28.15 -0.88
CA ALA A 357 6.74 -29.23 0.06
C ALA A 357 6.09 -28.61 1.31
N LEU A 358 4.75 -28.61 1.34
CA LEU A 358 4.00 -28.07 2.47
C LEU A 358 4.08 -29.03 3.66
N GLU A 359 4.27 -28.46 4.84
CA GLU A 359 4.08 -29.18 6.10
C GLU A 359 2.63 -29.69 6.22
N GLU A 360 2.39 -30.76 6.99
CA GLU A 360 1.10 -31.46 7.07
C GLU A 360 -0.10 -30.50 7.27
N MET A 361 0.02 -29.55 8.19
CA MET A 361 -1.07 -28.62 8.50
C MET A 361 -1.32 -27.59 7.39
N ASP A 362 -0.26 -27.14 6.73
CA ASP A 362 -0.35 -26.25 5.58
C ASP A 362 -0.95 -26.98 4.38
N ALA A 363 -0.57 -28.25 4.16
CA ALA A 363 -1.13 -29.08 3.11
C ALA A 363 -2.64 -29.33 3.32
N PHE A 364 -3.05 -29.63 4.55
CA PHE A 364 -4.46 -29.77 4.93
C PHE A 364 -5.22 -28.45 4.70
N THR A 365 -4.66 -27.33 5.15
CA THR A 365 -5.24 -25.99 4.95
C THR A 365 -5.40 -25.67 3.46
N ALA A 366 -4.37 -25.93 2.66
CA ALA A 366 -4.41 -25.70 1.21
C ALA A 366 -5.48 -26.56 0.52
N ALA A 367 -5.62 -27.84 0.89
CA ALA A 367 -6.66 -28.72 0.36
C ALA A 367 -8.07 -28.18 0.69
N CYS A 368 -8.30 -27.79 1.95
CA CYS A 368 -9.55 -27.16 2.36
C CYS A 368 -9.86 -25.88 1.58
N MET A 369 -8.88 -24.98 1.45
CA MET A 369 -9.05 -23.67 0.78
C MET A 369 -9.24 -23.79 -0.73
N ARG A 370 -8.74 -24.85 -1.36
CA ARG A 370 -9.01 -25.20 -2.77
C ARG A 370 -10.31 -25.98 -2.98
N ALA A 371 -11.05 -26.30 -1.92
CA ALA A 371 -12.22 -27.18 -1.95
C ALA A 371 -11.92 -28.59 -2.51
N ASP A 372 -10.73 -29.10 -2.22
CA ASP A 372 -10.22 -30.39 -2.71
C ASP A 372 -10.58 -31.52 -1.72
N ALA A 373 -11.82 -32.00 -1.82
CA ALA A 373 -12.37 -32.99 -0.88
C ALA A 373 -11.60 -34.32 -0.90
N ASP A 374 -11.10 -34.73 -2.06
CA ASP A 374 -10.31 -35.96 -2.21
C ASP A 374 -8.96 -35.84 -1.51
N ALA A 375 -8.26 -34.71 -1.68
CA ALA A 375 -7.03 -34.45 -0.94
C ALA A 375 -7.29 -34.40 0.57
N VAL A 376 -8.37 -33.73 1.01
CA VAL A 376 -8.75 -33.71 2.44
C VAL A 376 -9.01 -35.12 2.99
N ALA A 377 -9.70 -35.98 2.24
CA ALA A 377 -9.99 -37.36 2.63
C ALA A 377 -8.72 -38.23 2.75
N GLY A 378 -7.63 -37.84 2.08
CA GLY A 378 -6.33 -38.47 2.21
C GLY A 378 -5.62 -38.18 3.54
N PHE A 379 -6.06 -37.18 4.30
CA PHE A 379 -5.53 -36.91 5.63
C PHE A 379 -6.23 -37.77 6.69
N GLY A 380 -5.50 -38.15 7.75
CA GLY A 380 -6.09 -38.78 8.93
C GLY A 380 -6.99 -37.83 9.72
N PRO A 381 -7.62 -38.31 10.81
CA PRO A 381 -8.49 -37.47 11.66
C PRO A 381 -7.72 -36.41 12.47
N GLU A 382 -6.42 -36.61 12.67
CA GLU A 382 -5.58 -35.73 13.50
C GLU A 382 -5.44 -34.31 12.93
N PRO A 383 -5.08 -34.10 11.64
CA PRO A 383 -5.07 -32.77 11.03
C PRO A 383 -6.38 -32.00 11.19
N LEU A 384 -7.52 -32.65 10.93
CA LEU A 384 -8.83 -32.03 11.11
C LEU A 384 -9.08 -31.62 12.56
N THR A 385 -8.82 -32.53 13.51
CA THR A 385 -8.98 -32.24 14.95
C THR A 385 -8.12 -31.06 15.38
N ARG A 386 -6.87 -31.01 14.92
CA ARG A 386 -5.94 -29.91 15.20
C ARG A 386 -6.42 -28.61 14.59
N ALA A 387 -6.87 -28.63 13.33
CA ALA A 387 -7.37 -27.45 12.63
C ALA A 387 -8.64 -26.87 13.27
N LEU A 388 -9.59 -27.72 13.69
CA LEU A 388 -10.78 -27.28 14.43
C LEU A 388 -10.44 -26.63 15.78
N ALA A 389 -9.40 -27.13 16.46
CA ALA A 389 -8.98 -26.61 17.76
C ALA A 389 -8.13 -25.33 17.66
N GLN A 390 -7.25 -25.24 16.65
CA GLN A 390 -6.22 -24.20 16.57
C GLN A 390 -6.52 -23.13 15.52
N SER A 391 -7.36 -23.42 14.53
CA SER A 391 -7.69 -22.51 13.43
C SER A 391 -9.17 -22.56 13.03
N PRO A 392 -10.12 -22.49 14.00
CA PRO A 392 -11.56 -22.51 13.68
C PRO A 392 -12.00 -21.37 12.76
N GLU A 393 -11.22 -20.29 12.67
CA GLU A 393 -11.44 -19.14 11.79
C GLU A 393 -11.14 -19.41 10.30
N LEU A 394 -10.67 -20.61 9.94
CA LEU A 394 -10.40 -20.97 8.53
C LEU A 394 -11.64 -20.78 7.64
N ILE A 395 -12.84 -21.00 8.17
CA ILE A 395 -14.10 -20.75 7.47
C ILE A 395 -14.39 -19.25 7.27
N ASN A 396 -13.98 -18.39 8.19
CA ASN A 396 -14.05 -16.93 8.03
C ASN A 396 -13.13 -16.48 6.89
N ARG A 397 -11.90 -17.02 6.84
CA ARG A 397 -10.94 -16.74 5.77
C ARG A 397 -11.47 -17.19 4.40
N ALA A 398 -12.09 -18.38 4.31
CA ALA A 398 -12.72 -18.84 3.06
C ALA A 398 -13.82 -17.89 2.59
N ALA A 399 -14.64 -17.35 3.50
CA ALA A 399 -15.65 -16.36 3.17
C ALA A 399 -15.07 -14.99 2.79
N GLU A 400 -14.03 -14.52 3.50
CA GLU A 400 -13.29 -13.30 3.18
C GLU A 400 -12.66 -13.34 1.79
N LEU A 401 -12.16 -14.51 1.38
CA LEU A 401 -11.57 -14.73 0.07
C LEU A 401 -12.59 -15.11 -1.02
N ARG A 402 -13.90 -15.04 -0.73
CA ARG A 402 -15.00 -15.28 -1.70
C ARG A 402 -15.00 -16.70 -2.26
N LYS A 403 -14.81 -17.72 -1.40
CA LYS A 403 -14.67 -19.13 -1.80
C LYS A 403 -15.84 -19.98 -1.29
N PRO A 404 -17.02 -19.91 -1.93
CA PRO A 404 -18.20 -20.65 -1.49
C PRO A 404 -17.97 -22.17 -1.45
N ALA A 405 -17.22 -22.73 -2.39
CA ALA A 405 -16.88 -24.16 -2.39
C ALA A 405 -16.05 -24.57 -1.16
N ALA A 406 -15.05 -23.77 -0.79
CA ALA A 406 -14.24 -24.01 0.41
C ALA A 406 -15.08 -23.86 1.68
N VAL A 407 -16.00 -22.88 1.73
CA VAL A 407 -16.96 -22.72 2.82
C VAL A 407 -17.83 -23.98 2.99
N ARG A 408 -18.37 -24.54 1.90
CA ARG A 408 -19.16 -25.79 1.96
C ARG A 408 -18.35 -26.96 2.49
N LEU A 409 -17.13 -27.14 1.99
CA LEU A 409 -16.24 -28.20 2.44
C LEU A 409 -15.93 -28.06 3.94
N LEU A 410 -15.51 -26.87 4.37
CA LEU A 410 -15.19 -26.59 5.78
C LEU A 410 -16.39 -26.82 6.70
N ALA A 411 -17.58 -26.35 6.32
CA ALA A 411 -18.80 -26.61 7.11
C ALA A 411 -19.10 -28.12 7.23
N GLY A 412 -18.93 -28.88 6.14
CA GLY A 412 -19.08 -30.34 6.15
C GLY A 412 -18.05 -31.07 7.02
N LEU A 413 -16.86 -30.48 7.20
CA LEU A 413 -15.82 -30.96 8.11
C LEU A 413 -16.04 -30.56 9.58
N GLY A 414 -17.11 -29.82 9.88
CA GLY A 414 -17.48 -29.41 11.24
C GLY A 414 -16.96 -28.04 11.67
N PHE A 415 -16.38 -27.24 10.76
CA PHE A 415 -16.09 -25.83 11.08
C PHE A 415 -17.38 -25.05 11.26
N GLY A 416 -17.49 -24.31 12.37
CA GLY A 416 -18.72 -23.60 12.71
C GLY A 416 -19.03 -22.47 11.73
N VAL A 417 -20.13 -22.58 10.98
CA VAL A 417 -20.58 -21.54 10.01
C VAL A 417 -20.87 -20.18 10.66
N ASN A 418 -21.14 -20.19 11.96
CA ASN A 418 -21.33 -19.00 12.80
C ASN A 418 -20.09 -18.67 13.66
N HIS A 419 -18.91 -19.22 13.34
CA HIS A 419 -17.69 -18.96 14.10
C HIS A 419 -17.44 -17.45 14.18
N ARG A 420 -17.51 -16.93 15.40
CA ARG A 420 -17.42 -15.51 15.67
C ARG A 420 -16.11 -15.22 16.38
N ARG A 421 -15.18 -14.60 15.65
CA ARG A 421 -14.01 -13.92 16.22
C ARG A 421 -14.41 -12.49 16.58
N ARG A 422 -14.06 -11.52 15.73
CA ARG A 422 -14.63 -10.16 15.77
C ARG A 422 -15.95 -10.08 14.99
N SER A 423 -16.08 -10.89 13.94
CA SER A 423 -17.25 -11.00 13.08
C SER A 423 -17.43 -12.45 12.60
N THR A 424 -18.56 -12.77 11.97
CA THR A 424 -18.85 -14.10 11.41
C THR A 424 -18.43 -14.20 9.93
N PRO A 425 -18.34 -15.40 9.32
CA PRO A 425 -18.12 -15.53 7.88
C PRO A 425 -19.14 -14.76 7.04
N LEU A 426 -20.38 -14.63 7.50
CA LEU A 426 -21.43 -13.90 6.78
C LEU A 426 -21.19 -12.39 6.77
N HIS A 427 -20.57 -11.82 7.81
CA HIS A 427 -20.12 -10.42 7.78
C HIS A 427 -19.04 -10.19 6.72
N ALA A 428 -18.10 -11.13 6.56
CA ALA A 428 -17.06 -11.03 5.55
C ALA A 428 -17.64 -11.06 4.13
N ALA A 429 -18.57 -11.98 3.85
CA ALA A 429 -19.30 -12.02 2.58
C ALA A 429 -20.10 -10.72 2.33
N ALA A 430 -20.70 -10.17 3.39
CA ALA A 430 -21.46 -8.92 3.32
C ALA A 430 -20.56 -7.72 3.00
N TRP A 431 -19.38 -7.61 3.60
CA TRP A 431 -18.42 -6.54 3.28
C TRP A 431 -17.93 -6.59 1.84
N ASN A 432 -17.79 -7.79 1.28
CA ASN A 432 -17.25 -8.00 -0.07
C ASN A 432 -18.31 -7.87 -1.19
N ASP A 433 -19.56 -7.55 -0.86
CA ASP A 433 -20.72 -7.61 -1.78
C ASP A 433 -20.82 -8.97 -2.48
N ASP A 434 -20.51 -10.06 -1.76
CA ASP A 434 -20.45 -11.41 -2.30
C ASP A 434 -21.71 -12.22 -2.01
N VAL A 435 -22.68 -12.09 -2.92
CA VAL A 435 -23.98 -12.79 -2.83
C VAL A 435 -23.83 -14.30 -2.84
N GLU A 436 -22.85 -14.86 -3.56
CA GLU A 436 -22.72 -16.31 -3.71
C GLU A 436 -22.23 -16.97 -2.41
N THR A 437 -21.20 -16.40 -1.80
CA THR A 437 -20.73 -16.84 -0.48
C THR A 437 -21.79 -16.58 0.60
N ALA A 438 -22.46 -15.43 0.59
CA ALA A 438 -23.52 -15.14 1.55
C ALA A 438 -24.67 -16.16 1.44
N ARG A 439 -25.11 -16.48 0.22
CA ARG A 439 -26.12 -17.51 -0.02
C ARG A 439 -25.68 -18.88 0.48
N THR A 440 -24.45 -19.27 0.15
CA THR A 440 -23.87 -20.53 0.59
C THR A 440 -23.87 -20.64 2.12
N LEU A 441 -23.49 -19.58 2.83
CA LEU A 441 -23.50 -19.54 4.28
C LEU A 441 -24.92 -19.68 4.87
N ILE A 442 -25.91 -18.96 4.32
CA ILE A 442 -27.31 -19.07 4.75
C ILE A 442 -27.85 -20.48 4.52
N GLU A 443 -27.59 -21.09 3.37
CA GLU A 443 -27.96 -22.50 3.08
C GLU A 443 -27.35 -23.50 4.07
N LEU A 444 -26.17 -23.19 4.62
CA LEU A 444 -25.49 -23.99 5.63
C LEU A 444 -25.92 -23.66 7.07
N GLY A 445 -26.92 -22.79 7.26
CA GLY A 445 -27.47 -22.42 8.57
C GLY A 445 -26.74 -21.27 9.28
N ALA A 446 -26.07 -20.39 8.54
CA ALA A 446 -25.54 -19.16 9.12
C ALA A 446 -26.68 -18.27 9.64
N ASP A 447 -26.49 -17.70 10.84
CA ASP A 447 -27.45 -16.81 11.48
C ASP A 447 -27.16 -15.35 11.08
N PRO A 448 -28.04 -14.69 10.31
CA PRO A 448 -27.84 -13.32 9.84
C PRO A 448 -28.09 -12.27 10.94
N THR A 449 -28.51 -12.67 12.13
CA THR A 449 -28.80 -11.77 13.26
C THR A 449 -27.61 -11.58 14.20
N ILE A 450 -26.58 -12.43 14.10
CA ILE A 450 -25.39 -12.32 14.92
C ILE A 450 -24.72 -10.97 14.69
N LYS A 451 -24.35 -10.31 15.78
CA LYS A 451 -23.67 -9.04 15.77
C LYS A 451 -22.16 -9.19 15.96
N ASP A 452 -21.40 -8.37 15.26
CA ASP A 452 -19.97 -8.21 15.45
C ASP A 452 -19.66 -7.63 16.84
N THR A 453 -18.43 -7.82 17.32
CA THR A 453 -18.02 -7.45 18.69
C THR A 453 -17.62 -5.98 18.85
N GLU A 454 -17.46 -5.24 17.76
CA GLU A 454 -16.88 -3.89 17.79
C GLU A 454 -17.91 -2.79 17.60
N HIS A 455 -18.86 -3.02 16.71
CA HIS A 455 -19.86 -2.03 16.30
C HIS A 455 -21.28 -2.48 16.60
N ASP A 456 -21.45 -3.67 17.19
CA ASP A 456 -22.77 -4.26 17.46
C ASP A 456 -23.65 -4.33 16.18
N SER A 457 -23.01 -4.52 15.02
CA SER A 457 -23.65 -4.50 13.71
C SER A 457 -23.82 -5.90 13.16
N THR A 458 -24.89 -6.12 12.39
CA THR A 458 -25.17 -7.40 11.72
C THR A 458 -24.48 -7.46 10.35
N PRO A 459 -24.45 -8.62 9.67
CA PRO A 459 -23.98 -8.70 8.29
C PRO A 459 -24.73 -7.73 7.35
N LEU A 460 -26.04 -7.58 7.50
CA LEU A 460 -26.80 -6.59 6.74
C LEU A 460 -26.34 -5.17 7.05
N GLY A 461 -26.11 -4.85 8.33
CA GLY A 461 -25.57 -3.54 8.74
C GLY A 461 -24.20 -3.24 8.12
N TRP A 462 -23.30 -4.23 8.07
CA TRP A 462 -22.02 -4.11 7.35
C TRP A 462 -22.20 -3.84 5.86
N ALA A 463 -23.13 -4.56 5.21
CA ALA A 463 -23.42 -4.35 3.80
C ALA A 463 -23.98 -2.95 3.53
N GLU A 464 -24.92 -2.47 4.35
CA GLU A 464 -25.54 -1.15 4.18
C GLU A 464 -24.54 -0.02 4.45
N TYR A 465 -23.76 -0.13 5.52
CA TYR A 465 -22.69 0.82 5.84
C TYR A 465 -21.65 0.89 4.73
N GLY A 466 -21.23 -0.27 4.18
CA GLY A 466 -20.26 -0.35 3.09
C GLY A 466 -20.83 -0.06 1.69
N GLY A 467 -22.12 0.26 1.55
CA GLY A 467 -22.77 0.47 0.25
C GLY A 467 -22.85 -0.78 -0.65
N LYS A 468 -22.83 -1.98 -0.05
CA LYS A 468 -22.80 -3.28 -0.74
C LYS A 468 -24.22 -3.70 -1.14
N HIS A 469 -24.71 -3.08 -2.19
CA HIS A 469 -26.13 -3.13 -2.57
C HIS A 469 -26.64 -4.53 -2.91
N ARG A 470 -25.84 -5.38 -3.56
CA ARG A 470 -26.30 -6.69 -4.05
C ARG A 470 -26.52 -7.65 -2.89
N VAL A 471 -25.55 -7.75 -1.98
CA VAL A 471 -25.65 -8.61 -0.81
C VAL A 471 -26.63 -8.05 0.22
N ALA A 472 -26.74 -6.72 0.39
CA ALA A 472 -27.77 -6.12 1.23
C ALA A 472 -29.18 -6.46 0.73
N ALA A 473 -29.43 -6.40 -0.58
CA ALA A 473 -30.72 -6.80 -1.16
C ALA A 473 -31.04 -8.27 -0.88
N TYR A 474 -30.05 -9.15 -1.03
CA TYR A 474 -30.19 -10.58 -0.70
C TYR A 474 -30.52 -10.79 0.79
N LEU A 475 -29.75 -10.19 1.70
CA LEU A 475 -29.92 -10.36 3.15
C LEU A 475 -31.25 -9.78 3.67
N ARG A 476 -31.76 -8.69 3.07
CA ARG A 476 -33.12 -8.19 3.38
C ARG A 476 -34.21 -9.19 2.98
N GLY A 477 -34.00 -9.96 1.92
CA GLY A 477 -34.91 -11.05 1.54
C GLY A 477 -34.92 -12.15 2.59
N VAL A 478 -33.73 -12.59 3.02
CA VAL A 478 -33.59 -13.62 4.06
C VAL A 478 -34.28 -13.22 5.37
N ALA A 479 -34.14 -11.96 5.81
CA ALA A 479 -34.77 -11.46 7.03
C ALA A 479 -36.31 -11.33 6.98
N ARG A 480 -36.92 -11.43 5.78
CA ARG A 480 -38.38 -11.41 5.62
C ARG A 480 -39.00 -12.80 5.61
N ASP A 481 -38.21 -13.80 5.24
CA ASP A 481 -38.67 -15.18 5.00
C ASP A 481 -38.41 -16.11 6.20
N GLY A 482 -37.61 -15.69 7.19
CA GLY A 482 -37.38 -16.37 8.46
C GLY A 482 -37.99 -15.61 9.63
#